data_AF-A0A7X6STV3-F1
#
_entry.id   AF-A0A7X6STV3-F1
#
_cell.length_a   1.000
_cell.length_b   1.000
_cell.length_c   1.000
_cell.angle_alpha   90.00
_cell.angle_beta   90.00
_cell.angle_gamma   90.00
#
_symmetry.space_group_name_H-M   'P 1'
#
loop_
_entity.id
_entity.type
_entity.pdbx_description
1 polymer ?
#
loop_
_entity_poly.entity_id
_entity_poly.type
_entity_poly.pdbx_seq_one_letter_code
_entity_poly.pdbx_strand_id
1 'polypeptide(L)' 'MPKGDFDPVIRCSICTGEQVICAKERKTGEMHEMMLVRTPSDIEGFCTANNIDAKKVQKEY' A
#
# COMPACT_ATOMS: atom_id res chain seq x y z
N MET A 1 -4.86 6.75 5.60
CA MET A 1 -4.56 5.42 6.21
C MET A 1 -5.54 5.23 7.36
N PRO A 2 -6.11 4.02 7.57
CA PRO A 2 -7.08 3.80 8.65
C PRO A 2 -6.45 4.07 10.02
N LYS A 3 -7.25 4.55 10.98
CA LYS A 3 -6.81 4.72 12.38
C LYS A 3 -6.67 3.33 13.00
N GLY A 4 -5.44 2.88 13.26
CA GLY A 4 -5.15 1.58 13.86
C GLY A 4 -3.74 1.10 13.56
N ASP A 5 -3.50 -0.18 13.84
CA ASP A 5 -2.19 -0.81 13.71
C ASP A 5 -2.04 -1.46 12.32
N PHE A 6 -1.83 -0.60 11.32
CA PHE A 6 -1.72 -1.01 9.92
C PHE A 6 -0.33 -0.72 9.36
N ASP A 7 0.15 -1.59 8.48
CA ASP A 7 1.33 -1.38 7.65
C ASP A 7 0.93 -1.08 6.19
N PRO A 8 1.53 -0.07 5.55
CA PRO A 8 1.32 0.17 4.14
C PRO A 8 2.07 -0.89 3.34
N VAL A 9 1.35 -1.59 2.46
CA VAL A 9 1.93 -2.58 1.54
C VAL A 9 1.46 -2.29 0.11
N ILE A 10 2.30 -2.59 -0.87
CA ILE A 10 1.93 -2.57 -2.28
C ILE A 10 1.77 -4.01 -2.73
N ARG A 11 0.55 -4.39 -3.10
CA ARG A 11 0.25 -5.69 -3.69
C ARG A 11 0.37 -5.59 -5.20
N CYS A 12 1.21 -6.43 -5.79
CA CYS A 12 1.38 -6.53 -7.24
C CYS A 12 0.70 -7.80 -7.75
N SER A 13 -0.28 -7.68 -8.63
CA SER A 13 -0.85 -8.84 -9.32
C SER A 13 0.16 -9.39 -10.32
N ILE A 14 0.62 -10.62 -10.10
CA ILE A 14 1.53 -11.32 -11.02
C ILE A 14 0.88 -11.64 -12.38
N CYS A 15 -0.45 -11.68 -12.43
CA CYS A 15 -1.19 -12.03 -13.66
C CYS A 15 -1.51 -10.81 -14.52
N THR A 16 -1.80 -9.66 -13.89
CA THR A 16 -2.24 -8.43 -14.60
C THR A 16 -1.23 -7.30 -14.55
N GLY A 17 -0.22 -7.39 -13.67
CA GLY A 17 0.75 -6.31 -13.42
C GLY A 17 0.18 -5.13 -12.63
N GLU A 18 -1.07 -5.23 -12.18
CA GLU A 18 -1.74 -4.18 -11.41
C GLU A 18 -1.12 -4.05 -10.02
N GLN A 19 -0.86 -2.81 -9.60
CA GLN A 19 -0.32 -2.51 -8.27
C GLN A 19 -1.40 -1.83 -7.45
N VAL A 20 -1.60 -2.27 -6.21
CA VAL A 20 -2.59 -1.72 -5.29
C VAL A 20 -1.92 -1.40 -3.97
N ILE A 21 -2.06 -0.18 -3.48
CA ILE A 21 -1.69 0.15 -2.11
C ILE A 21 -2.77 -0.41 -1.19
N CYS A 22 -2.36 -1.26 -0.26
CA CYS A 22 -3.20 -1.83 0.77
C CYS A 22 -2.73 -1.40 2.16
N ALA A 23 -3.67 -1.29 3.10
CA ALA A 23 -3.38 -1.24 4.52
C ALA A 23 -3.48 -2.65 5.08
N LYS A 24 -2.35 -3.23 5.48
CA LYS A 24 -2.27 -4.55 6.09
C LYS A 24 -2.41 -4.43 7.60
N GLU A 25 -3.44 -5.03 8.19
CA GLU A 25 -3.60 -5.05 9.63
C GLU A 25 -2.53 -5.95 10.27
N ARG A 26 -1.75 -5.42 11.22
CA ARG A 26 -0.66 -6.17 11.86
C ARG A 26 -1.13 -7.38 12.67
N LYS A 27 -2.34 -7.31 13.21
CA LYS A 27 -2.89 -8.34 14.11
C LYS A 27 -3.47 -9.55 13.37
N THR A 28 -4.21 -9.30 12.30
CA THR A 28 -4.93 -10.32 11.54
C THR A 28 -4.22 -10.70 10.24
N GLY A 29 -3.37 -9.81 9.73
CA GLY A 29 -2.80 -9.92 8.39
C GLY A 29 -3.78 -9.53 7.28
N GLU A 30 -4.99 -9.08 7.61
CA GLU A 30 -6.00 -8.68 6.63
C GLU A 30 -5.52 -7.46 5.83
N MET A 31 -5.66 -7.52 4.51
CA MET A 31 -5.29 -6.43 3.62
C MET A 31 -6.52 -5.69 3.15
N HIS A 32 -6.56 -4.40 3.41
CA HIS A 32 -7.59 -3.51 2.91
C HIS A 32 -7.06 -2.72 1.72
N GLU A 33 -7.63 -2.95 0.54
CA GLU A 33 -7.27 -2.22 -0.68
C GLU A 33 -7.68 -0.75 -0.54
N MET A 34 -6.71 0.16 -0.70
CA MET A 34 -6.91 1.60 -0.52
C MET A 34 -6.92 2.35 -1.86
N MET A 35 -5.95 2.04 -2.72
CA MET A 35 -5.75 2.79 -3.97
C MET A 35 -5.06 1.95 -5.04
N LEU A 36 -5.58 2.01 -6.27
CA LEU A 36 -4.89 1.47 -7.44
C LEU A 36 -3.72 2.39 -7.82
N VAL A 37 -2.54 1.81 -7.97
CA VAL A 37 -1.31 2.46 -8.42
C VAL A 37 -1.17 2.23 -9.91
N ARG A 38 -1.20 3.31 -10.69
CA ARG A 38 -0.95 3.28 -12.14
C ARG A 38 0.44 3.80 -12.47
N THR A 39 0.96 4.70 -11.66
CA THR A 39 2.25 5.35 -11.85
C THR A 39 3.05 5.41 -10.55
N PRO A 40 4.39 5.52 -10.60
CA PRO A 40 5.21 5.71 -9.41
C PRO A 40 4.83 6.95 -8.59
N SER A 41 4.38 8.02 -9.26
CA SER A 41 3.93 9.25 -8.60
C SER A 41 2.68 9.07 -7.75
N ASP A 42 1.83 8.07 -8.03
CA ASP A 42 0.69 7.73 -7.18
C ASP A 42 1.18 7.24 -5.80
N ILE A 43 2.27 6.48 -5.77
CA ILE A 43 2.89 5.99 -4.53
C ILE A 43 3.48 7.16 -3.74
N GLU A 44 4.22 8.04 -4.41
CA GLU A 44 4.81 9.22 -3.77
C GLU A 44 3.73 10.13 -3.20
N GLY A 45 2.69 10.42 -4.00
CA GLY A 45 1.54 11.22 -3.58
C GLY A 45 0.81 10.62 -2.37
N PHE A 46 0.56 9.30 -2.39
CA PHE A 46 -0.04 8.61 -1.25
C PHE A 46 0.85 8.68 0.00
N CYS A 47 2.17 8.47 -0.16
CA CYS A 47 3.10 8.52 0.96
C CYS A 47 3.16 9.92 1.58
N THR A 48 3.28 10.96 0.75
CA THR A 48 3.27 12.36 1.20
C THR A 48 1.94 12.72 1.87
N ALA A 49 0.80 12.35 1.28
CA ALA A 49 -0.52 12.65 1.83
C ALA A 49 -0.79 11.99 3.19
N ASN A 50 -0.12 10.87 3.48
CA ASN A 50 -0.30 10.11 4.72
C ASN A 50 0.90 10.23 5.69
N ASN A 51 1.91 11.07 5.38
CA ASN A 51 3.17 11.14 6.13
C ASN A 51 3.84 9.77 6.33
N ILE A 52 3.79 8.94 5.30
CA ILE A 52 4.43 7.62 5.27
C ILE A 52 5.81 7.76 4.61
N ASP A 53 6.81 7.12 5.20
CA ASP A 53 8.10 6.96 4.55
C ASP A 53 7.98 5.89 3.45
N ALA A 54 8.17 6.29 2.19
CA ALA A 54 8.13 5.40 1.04
C ALA A 54 9.07 4.19 1.18
N LYS A 55 10.17 4.32 1.95
CA LYS A 55 11.10 3.20 2.22
C LYS A 55 10.52 2.13 3.13
N LYS A 56 9.46 2.44 3.89
CA LYS A 56 8.77 1.50 4.78
C LYS A 56 7.64 0.74 4.11
N VAL A 57 7.24 1.16 2.90
CA VAL A 57 6.20 0.49 2.14
C VAL A 57 6.75 -0.79 1.54
N GLN A 58 6.29 -1.94 2.04
CA GLN A 58 6.74 -3.24 1.54
C GLN A 58 5.99 -3.60 0.25
N LYS A 59 6.68 -4.23 -0.69
CA LYS A 59 6.07 -4.79 -1.90
C LYS A 59 5.83 -6.28 -1.70
N GLU A 60 4.59 -6.72 -1.83
CA GLU A 60 4.18 -8.12 -1.83
C GLU A 60 3.67 -8.49 -3.25
N TYR A 61 4.04 -9.66 -3.75
CA TYR A 61 3.71 -10.18 -5.08
C TYR A 61 2.88 -11.46 -4.97
#